data_AF-A0A7V8ZF19-F1
#
_entry.id   AF-A0A7V8ZF19-F1
#
_cell.length_a   1.000
_cell.length_b   1.000
_cell.length_c   1.000
_cell.angle_alpha   90.00
_cell.angle_beta   90.00
_cell.angle_gamma   90.00
#
_symmetry.space_group_name_H-M   'P 1'
#
loop_
_entity.id
_entity.type
_entity.pdbx_description
1 polymer ?
#
loop_
_entity_poly.entity_id
_entity_poly.type
_entity_poly.pdbx_seq_one_letter_code
_entity_poly.pdbx_strand_id
1 'polypeptide(L)'
;MTRDRPPPGVLRVRADNASPLTLDGTNTYVAGGWVVDPGPADDAHLDAVARATGQAEGIVLTHGHGDHSDGAAPLAERLGGVEVIRPAGGQAVGPFEAIATPGHSPDHV
;
A
#
# COMPACT_ATOMS: atom_id res chain seq x y z
N MET A 1 15.22 19.66 8.82
CA MET A 1 14.12 18.68 8.97
C MET A 1 13.32 18.72 7.68
N THR A 2 13.72 17.90 6.70
CA THR A 2 13.04 17.80 5.41
C THR A 2 11.64 17.28 5.67
N ARG A 3 10.60 18.02 5.26
CA ARG A 3 9.22 17.61 5.50
C ARG A 3 8.97 16.29 4.80
N ASP A 4 8.64 15.30 5.59
CA ASP A 4 8.15 13.97 5.23
C ASP A 4 6.77 14.08 4.56
N ARG A 5 6.74 14.75 3.40
CA ARG A 5 5.53 15.04 2.61
C ARG A 5 5.65 14.33 1.27
N PRO A 6 4.69 13.46 0.91
CA PRO A 6 4.64 12.86 -0.41
C PRO A 6 4.59 13.92 -1.52
N PRO A 7 5.01 13.58 -2.75
CA PRO A 7 4.89 14.47 -3.90
C PRO A 7 3.41 14.82 -4.17
N PRO A 8 3.14 15.92 -4.91
CA PRO A 8 1.78 16.25 -5.32
C PRO A 8 1.08 15.07 -6.00
N GLY A 9 -0.19 14.83 -5.66
CA GLY A 9 -0.97 13.71 -6.20
C GLY A 9 -0.76 12.37 -5.50
N VAL A 10 0.14 12.30 -4.51
CA VAL A 10 0.32 11.12 -3.65
C VAL A 10 -0.13 11.47 -2.24
N LEU A 11 -0.94 10.59 -1.65
CA LEU A 11 -1.32 10.65 -0.24
C LEU A 11 -0.62 9.51 0.50
N ARG A 12 -0.31 9.74 1.78
CA ARG A 12 0.22 8.73 2.68
C ARG A 12 -0.71 8.61 3.88
N VAL A 13 -1.14 7.39 4.17
CA VAL A 13 -1.90 7.01 5.36
C VAL A 13 -1.02 6.09 6.18
N ARG A 14 -0.79 6.41 7.45
CA ARG A 14 0.08 5.62 8.33
C ARG A 14 -0.77 4.89 9.37
N ALA A 15 -0.55 3.59 9.49
CA ALA A 15 -1.20 2.76 10.50
C ALA A 15 -0.65 3.06 11.90
N ASP A 16 -1.49 2.92 12.94
CA ASP A 16 -1.09 3.09 14.34
C ASP A 16 -0.51 1.79 14.92
N ASN A 17 0.54 1.26 14.27
CA ASN A 17 1.15 -0.04 14.59
C ASN A 17 2.67 0.05 14.78
N ALA A 18 3.15 1.13 15.43
CA ALA A 18 4.58 1.38 15.66
C ALA A 18 5.29 0.21 16.38
N SER A 19 6.48 -0.16 15.90
CA SER A 19 7.28 -1.28 16.42
C SER A 19 8.73 -1.21 15.91
N PRO A 20 9.65 -2.06 16.39
CA PRO A 20 10.99 -2.15 15.80
C PRO A 20 11.01 -2.50 14.30
N LEU A 21 9.96 -3.15 13.77
CA LEU A 21 9.86 -3.53 12.36
C LEU A 21 9.16 -2.44 11.53
N THR A 22 8.17 -1.76 12.09
CA THR A 22 7.32 -0.77 11.40
C THR A 22 7.70 0.68 11.70
N LEU A 23 8.69 0.90 12.58
CA LEU A 23 9.14 2.22 13.06
C LEU A 23 7.97 3.05 13.61
N ASP A 24 7.67 4.19 13.00
CA ASP A 24 6.55 5.07 13.37
C ASP A 24 5.17 4.53 12.91
N GLY A 25 5.15 3.39 12.22
CA GLY A 25 3.96 2.72 11.68
C GLY A 25 4.10 2.39 10.19
N THR A 26 3.35 1.38 9.73
CA THR A 26 3.28 1.00 8.31
C THR A 26 2.71 2.16 7.50
N ASN A 27 3.36 2.51 6.39
CA ASN A 27 2.87 3.50 5.44
C ASN A 27 2.14 2.84 4.28
N THR A 28 0.90 3.25 4.07
CA THR A 28 0.11 2.97 2.86
C THR A 28 0.09 4.21 1.98
N TYR A 29 0.30 4.04 0.68
CA TYR A 29 0.26 5.16 -0.27
C TYR A 29 -0.95 5.08 -1.18
N VAL A 30 -1.49 6.23 -1.55
CA VAL A 30 -2.58 6.37 -2.50
C VAL A 30 -2.15 7.30 -3.62
N ALA A 31 -2.25 6.84 -4.87
CA ALA A 31 -1.90 7.62 -6.05
C ALA A 31 -2.81 7.25 -7.23
N GLY A 32 -3.49 8.23 -7.82
CA GLY A 32 -4.31 8.02 -9.02
C GLY A 32 -5.40 6.95 -8.87
N GLY A 33 -6.02 6.84 -7.69
CA GLY A 33 -7.02 5.80 -7.39
C GLY A 33 -6.45 4.44 -7.01
N TRP A 34 -5.14 4.26 -7.04
CA TRP A 34 -4.47 3.03 -6.61
C TRP A 34 -3.98 3.11 -5.18
N VAL A 35 -4.03 1.98 -4.47
CA VAL A 35 -3.43 1.79 -3.14
C VAL A 35 -2.15 0.97 -3.28
N VAL A 36 -1.06 1.44 -2.70
CA VAL A 36 0.20 0.70 -2.57
C VAL A 36 0.36 0.29 -1.10
N ASP A 37 0.45 -1.02 -0.87
CA ASP A 37 0.58 -1.65 0.44
C ASP A 37 -0.48 -1.20 1.46
N PRO A 38 -1.65 -1.87 1.49
CA PRO A 38 -2.79 -1.49 2.34
C PRO A 38 -2.49 -1.58 3.85
N GLY A 39 -1.40 -2.25 4.23
CA GLY A 39 -0.94 -2.33 5.60
C GLY A 39 -1.60 -3.47 6.38
N PRO A 40 -1.64 -3.40 7.72
CA PRO A 40 -2.26 -4.44 8.55
C PRO A 40 -3.78 -4.50 8.34
N ALA A 41 -4.39 -5.64 8.71
CA ALA A 41 -5.84 -5.79 8.80
C ALA A 41 -6.43 -5.06 10.04
N ASP A 42 -6.21 -3.74 10.11
CA ASP A 42 -6.76 -2.86 11.14
C ASP A 42 -7.91 -2.03 10.55
N ASP A 43 -9.11 -2.16 11.12
CA ASP A 43 -10.31 -1.56 10.54
C ASP A 43 -10.23 -0.03 10.44
N ALA A 44 -9.64 0.63 11.44
CA ALA A 44 -9.56 2.09 11.49
C ALA A 44 -8.58 2.63 10.42
N HIS A 45 -7.44 1.95 10.23
CA HIS A 45 -6.49 2.24 9.17
C HIS A 45 -7.11 2.01 7.80
N LEU A 46 -7.74 0.85 7.57
CA LEU A 46 -8.36 0.52 6.29
C LEU A 46 -9.49 1.48 5.91
N ASP A 47 -10.27 1.97 6.88
CA ASP A 47 -11.27 3.02 6.66
C ASP A 47 -10.63 4.36 6.28
N ALA A 48 -9.48 4.70 6.88
CA ALA A 48 -8.73 5.90 6.52
C ALA A 48 -8.15 5.80 5.11
N VAL A 49 -7.64 4.63 4.72
CA VAL A 49 -7.16 4.36 3.36
C VAL A 49 -8.31 4.47 2.38
N ALA A 50 -9.46 3.81 2.63
CA ALA A 50 -10.61 3.86 1.72
C ALA A 50 -11.11 5.30 1.47
N ARG A 51 -11.16 6.12 2.54
CA ARG A 51 -11.47 7.56 2.42
C ARG A 51 -10.44 8.33 1.60
N ALA A 52 -9.15 8.01 1.75
CA ALA A 52 -8.08 8.67 1.01
C ALA A 52 -8.07 8.26 -0.48
N THR A 53 -8.46 7.02 -0.79
CA THR A 53 -8.53 6.50 -2.17
C THR A 53 -9.64 7.15 -2.98
N GLY A 54 -10.84 7.29 -2.40
CA GLY A 54 -12.00 7.75 -3.17
C GLY A 54 -12.40 6.71 -4.22
N GLN A 55 -12.41 7.08 -5.51
CA GLN A 55 -12.65 6.12 -6.58
C GLN A 55 -11.42 5.24 -6.78
N ALA A 56 -11.55 3.96 -6.45
CA ALA A 56 -10.47 2.99 -6.49
C ALA A 56 -10.31 2.35 -7.87
N GLU A 57 -9.06 2.18 -8.29
CA GLU A 57 -8.67 1.47 -9.51
C GLU A 57 -8.08 0.08 -9.20
N GLY A 58 -7.39 -0.06 -8.06
CA GLY A 58 -6.80 -1.33 -7.64
C GLY A 58 -5.84 -1.19 -6.46
N ILE A 59 -5.38 -2.33 -5.96
CA ILE A 59 -4.39 -2.44 -4.89
C ILE A 59 -3.16 -3.14 -5.44
N VAL A 60 -1.97 -2.60 -5.17
CA VAL A 60 -0.69 -3.23 -5.47
C VAL A 60 0.08 -3.52 -4.19
N LEU A 61 0.74 -4.68 -4.14
CA LEU A 61 1.59 -5.08 -3.04
C LEU A 61 3.05 -5.12 -3.49
N THR A 62 3.92 -4.44 -2.77
CA THR A 62 5.37 -4.43 -3.04
C THR A 62 6.04 -5.76 -2.65
N HIS A 63 5.47 -6.48 -1.69
CA HIS A 63 5.90 -7.81 -1.25
C HIS A 63 4.85 -8.47 -0.33
N GLY A 64 5.12 -9.70 0.09
CA GLY A 64 4.15 -10.55 0.79
C GLY A 64 4.13 -10.53 2.33
N HIS A 65 4.83 -9.62 3.02
CA HIS A 65 4.76 -9.60 4.48
C HIS A 65 3.41 -9.05 4.98
N GLY A 66 2.94 -9.55 6.11
CA GLY A 66 1.59 -9.28 6.61
C GLY A 66 1.36 -7.84 7.04
N ASP A 67 2.41 -7.18 7.53
CA ASP A 67 2.37 -5.75 7.86
C ASP A 67 2.09 -4.85 6.66
N HIS A 68 2.25 -5.36 5.43
CA HIS A 68 1.88 -4.70 4.17
C HIS A 68 0.63 -5.31 3.51
N SER A 69 0.42 -6.62 3.61
CA SER A 69 -0.53 -7.36 2.77
C SER A 69 -1.80 -7.83 3.49
N ASP A 70 -1.83 -7.88 4.83
CA ASP A 70 -2.98 -8.42 5.58
C ASP A 70 -4.27 -7.61 5.31
N GLY A 71 -4.12 -6.31 5.08
CA GLY A 71 -5.22 -5.41 4.75
C GLY A 71 -5.78 -5.53 3.33
N ALA A 72 -5.17 -6.31 2.44
CA ALA A 72 -5.48 -6.25 1.01
C ALA A 72 -6.87 -6.77 0.65
N ALA A 73 -7.24 -7.97 1.10
CA ALA A 73 -8.57 -8.53 0.87
C ALA A 73 -9.69 -7.67 1.50
N PRO A 74 -9.65 -7.31 2.80
CA PRO A 74 -10.71 -6.51 3.40
C PRO A 74 -10.80 -5.09 2.81
N LEU A 75 -9.68 -4.49 2.39
CA LEU A 75 -9.74 -3.18 1.71
C LEU A 75 -10.34 -3.29 0.31
N ALA A 76 -9.97 -4.33 -0.46
CA ALA A 76 -10.55 -4.56 -1.78
C ALA A 76 -12.07 -4.64 -1.72
N GLU A 77 -12.62 -5.35 -0.71
CA GLU A 77 -14.06 -5.43 -0.46
C GLU A 77 -14.67 -4.05 -0.16
N ARG A 78 -14.06 -3.25 0.73
CA ARG A 78 -14.50 -1.87 1.04
C ARG A 78 -14.51 -0.96 -0.18
N LEU A 79 -13.60 -1.18 -1.11
CA LEU A 79 -13.43 -0.41 -2.33
C LEU A 79 -14.29 -0.92 -3.50
N GLY A 80 -15.22 -1.86 -3.25
CA GLY A 80 -16.14 -2.36 -4.27
C GLY A 80 -15.63 -3.56 -5.05
N GLY A 81 -14.70 -4.33 -4.48
CA GLY A 81 -14.16 -5.56 -5.08
C GLY A 81 -13.06 -5.31 -6.11
N VAL A 82 -12.24 -4.27 -5.93
CA VAL A 82 -11.11 -3.99 -6.83
C VAL A 82 -10.05 -5.08 -6.78
N GLU A 83 -9.25 -5.20 -7.85
CA GLU A 83 -8.21 -6.21 -7.95
C GLU A 83 -7.04 -5.94 -6.99
N VAL A 84 -6.49 -7.02 -6.42
CA VAL A 84 -5.24 -7.01 -5.65
C VAL A 84 -4.15 -7.66 -6.50
N ILE A 85 -3.10 -6.90 -6.81
CA ILE A 85 -2.06 -7.30 -7.74
C ILE A 85 -0.71 -7.36 -7.02
N ARG A 86 0.01 -8.46 -7.23
CA ARG A 86 1.42 -8.62 -6.82
C ARG A 86 2.29 -8.63 -8.07
N PRO A 87 2.82 -7.47 -8.51
CA PRO A 87 3.60 -7.42 -9.73
C PRO A 87 4.92 -8.18 -9.60
N ALA A 88 5.35 -8.83 -10.68
CA ALA A 88 6.74 -9.26 -10.81
C ALA A 88 7.64 -8.06 -11.18
N GLY A 89 8.95 -8.19 -10.94
CA GLY A 89 9.91 -7.17 -11.38
C GLY A 89 9.85 -6.93 -12.89
N GLY A 90 9.77 -5.66 -13.29
CA GLY A 90 9.59 -5.20 -14.67
C GLY A 90 8.14 -5.19 -15.15
N GLN A 91 7.17 -5.59 -14.31
CA GLN A 91 5.76 -5.55 -14.66
C GLN A 91 5.18 -4.15 -14.47
N ALA A 92 4.43 -3.68 -15.46
CA ALA A 92 3.61 -2.49 -15.34
C ALA A 92 2.22 -2.82 -14.76
N VAL A 93 1.75 -2.01 -13.81
CA VAL A 93 0.41 -2.13 -13.21
C VAL A 93 -0.16 -0.73 -13.01
N GLY A 94 -1.23 -0.40 -13.73
CA GLY A 94 -1.79 0.95 -13.72
C GLY A 94 -0.72 2.00 -14.06
N PRO A 95 -0.49 3.01 -13.19
CA PRO A 95 0.55 4.02 -13.39
C PRO A 95 1.96 3.58 -12.93
N PHE A 96 2.13 2.36 -12.42
CA PHE A 96 3.37 1.90 -11.80
C PHE A 96 4.18 0.98 -12.71
N GLU A 97 5.50 1.06 -12.59
CA GLU A 97 6.47 0.07 -13.05
C GLU A 97 7.14 -0.53 -11.82
N ALA A 98 7.01 -1.84 -11.63
CA ALA A 98 7.60 -2.55 -10.49
C ALA A 98 9.09 -2.82 -10.75
N ILE A 99 9.98 -2.50 -9.81
CA ILE A 99 11.43 -2.62 -10.00
C ILE A 99 11.97 -3.64 -9.00
N ALA A 100 12.38 -4.81 -9.48
CA ALA A 100 12.93 -5.85 -8.61
C ALA A 100 14.06 -5.31 -7.72
N THR A 101 13.84 -5.36 -6.41
CA THR A 101 14.77 -4.90 -5.38
C THR A 101 14.97 -5.97 -4.30
N PRO A 102 15.31 -7.22 -4.68
CA PRO A 102 15.46 -8.31 -3.73
C PRO A 102 16.49 -7.99 -2.65
N GLY A 103 16.20 -8.39 -1.42
CA GLY A 103 17.04 -8.08 -0.27
C GLY A 103 16.49 -8.68 1.01
N HIS A 104 15.77 -7.88 1.80
CA HIS A 104 15.10 -8.35 3.02
C HIS A 104 14.12 -9.51 2.74
N SER A 105 13.38 -9.43 1.63
CA SER A 105 12.63 -10.56 1.06
C SER A 105 13.02 -10.77 -0.41
N PRO A 106 12.98 -12.02 -0.94
CA PRO A 106 13.25 -12.28 -2.35
C PRO A 106 12.21 -11.72 -3.33
N ASP A 107 11.00 -11.38 -2.86
CA ASP A 107 9.88 -10.91 -3.70
C ASP A 107 9.69 -9.38 -3.72
N HIS A 108 10.63 -8.62 -3.15
CA HIS A 108 10.58 -7.16 -3.18
C HIS A 108 10.66 -6.59 -4.61
N VAL A 109 9.75 -5.66 -4.92
CA VAL A 109 9.69 -4.88 -6.15
C VAL A 109 9.39 -3.41 -5.91
#